data_AF-A0A433SCT0-F1
#
_entry.id   AF-A0A433SCT0-F1
#
_cell.length_a   1.000
_cell.length_b   1.000
_cell.length_c   1.000
_cell.angle_alpha   90.00
_cell.angle_beta   90.00
_cell.angle_gamma   90.00
#
_symmetry.space_group_name_H-M   'P 1'
#
loop_
_entity.id
_entity.type
_entity.pdbx_description
1 polymer ?
#
loop_
_entity_poly.entity_id
_entity_poly.type
_entity_poly.pdbx_seq_one_letter_code
_entity_poly.pdbx_strand_id
1 'polypeptide(L)'
;MNDDPYDVICPACGQMAQFHEPFVFLNRTPKRDAQHLYHQWGGWYVMERFPHLLRWTPPQSSSDQILRGAGDDKPGYQRWHKGVVLCSHCHDNRVHVLSWPEDAWWRWEVRGRLLYARNRQDALRILAFVRQKLRPKRWFRSSLGHVPTHFLTEQVRDEVVSRMQRSLLGS
;
A
#
# COMPACT_ATOMS: atom_id res chain seq x y z
N MET A 1 -12.06 6.46 2.10
CA MET A 1 -10.65 6.23 1.72
C MET A 1 -10.41 4.75 1.91
N ASN A 2 -9.78 4.05 0.96
CA ASN A 2 -9.52 2.62 1.14
C ASN A 2 -8.37 2.47 2.13
N ASP A 3 -8.70 1.99 3.33
CA ASP A 3 -7.73 1.59 4.37
C ASP A 3 -7.35 0.11 4.23
N ASP A 4 -7.49 -0.43 3.02
CA ASP A 4 -7.15 -1.81 2.70
C ASP A 4 -5.66 -2.04 2.95
N PRO A 5 -5.27 -3.11 3.65
CA PRO A 5 -3.87 -3.42 3.86
C PRO A 5 -3.15 -3.67 2.54
N TYR A 6 -1.82 -3.50 2.58
CA TYR A 6 -0.94 -3.88 1.47
C TYR A 6 -0.47 -5.32 1.69
N ASP A 7 -0.51 -6.13 0.64
CA ASP A 7 0.03 -7.48 0.67
C ASP A 7 1.54 -7.38 0.42
N VAL A 8 2.31 -7.75 1.44
CA VAL A 8 3.77 -7.64 1.45
C VAL A 8 4.43 -8.98 1.71
N ILE A 9 5.70 -9.09 1.36
CA ILE A 9 6.54 -10.21 1.76
C ILE A 9 6.87 -10.06 3.24
N CYS A 10 6.59 -11.09 4.03
CA CYS A 10 6.96 -11.10 5.44
C CYS A 10 8.49 -11.09 5.58
N PRO A 11 9.08 -10.13 6.32
CA PRO A 11 10.53 -10.07 6.50
C PRO A 11 11.08 -11.23 7.35
N ALA A 12 10.23 -11.93 8.10
CA ALA A 12 10.63 -13.06 8.94
C ALA A 12 10.61 -14.41 8.19
N CYS A 13 9.54 -14.71 7.45
CA CYS A 13 9.36 -16.04 6.83
C CYS A 13 9.25 -16.03 5.30
N GLY A 14 9.25 -14.86 4.67
CA GLY A 14 9.11 -14.73 3.22
C GLY A 14 7.73 -15.06 2.66
N GLN A 15 6.75 -15.42 3.50
CA GLN A 15 5.35 -15.66 3.08
C GLN A 15 4.55 -14.35 3.02
N MET A 16 3.36 -14.41 2.42
CA MET A 16 2.46 -13.26 2.37
C MET A 16 2.10 -12.77 3.78
N ALA A 17 2.22 -11.47 4.00
CA ALA A 17 1.76 -10.78 5.19
C ALA A 17 0.98 -9.51 4.80
N GLN A 18 0.31 -8.92 5.78
CA GLN A 18 -0.45 -7.69 5.58
C GLN A 18 0.25 -6.53 6.27
N PHE A 19 0.53 -5.48 5.51
CA PHE A 19 0.99 -4.20 6.03
C PHE A 19 -0.19 -3.28 6.29
N HIS A 20 -0.26 -2.73 7.50
CA HIS A 20 -1.30 -1.82 7.94
C HIS A 20 -0.75 -0.44 8.25
N GLU A 21 -1.47 0.58 7.78
CA GLU A 21 -1.33 1.95 8.27
C GLU A 21 -1.64 1.97 9.78
N PRO A 22 -0.69 2.39 10.64
CA PRO A 22 -0.80 2.30 12.10
C PRO A 22 -1.70 3.37 12.71
N PHE A 23 -1.94 4.46 11.99
CA PHE A 23 -2.68 5.61 12.48
C PHE A 23 -3.83 5.99 11.54
N VAL A 24 -5.01 6.23 12.11
CA VAL A 24 -6.15 6.76 11.35
C VAL A 24 -6.31 8.24 11.67
N PHE A 25 -6.43 9.06 10.63
CA PHE A 25 -6.59 10.51 10.75
C PHE A 25 -8.04 10.90 10.51
N LEU A 26 -8.67 11.47 11.54
CA LEU A 26 -10.06 11.89 11.53
C LEU A 26 -10.13 13.42 11.53
N ASN A 27 -11.00 13.97 10.69
CA ASN A 27 -11.24 15.42 10.59
C ASN A 27 -12.38 15.91 11.49
N ARG A 28 -12.92 15.01 12.32
CA ARG A 28 -14.01 15.30 13.27
C ARG A 28 -13.63 14.71 14.62
N THR A 29 -14.12 15.34 15.67
CA THR A 29 -13.94 14.85 17.03
C THR A 29 -14.50 13.43 17.14
N PRO A 30 -13.67 12.44 17.49
CA PRO A 30 -14.14 11.08 17.70
C PRO A 30 -15.09 11.05 18.89
N LYS A 31 -16.08 10.16 18.86
CA LYS A 31 -16.83 9.82 20.07
C LYS A 31 -15.85 9.20 21.05
N ARG A 32 -15.89 9.61 22.32
CA ARG A 32 -15.05 8.98 23.34
C ARG A 32 -15.34 7.49 23.38
N ASP A 33 -14.28 6.72 23.18
CA ASP A 33 -14.27 5.27 23.20
C ASP A 33 -13.05 4.85 24.02
N ALA A 34 -13.26 4.00 25.03
CA ALA A 34 -12.19 3.51 25.90
C ALA A 34 -11.24 2.54 25.19
N GLN A 35 -11.63 2.01 24.01
CA GLN A 35 -10.82 1.02 23.27
C GLN A 35 -9.70 1.64 22.44
N HIS A 36 -9.74 2.95 22.17
CA HIS A 36 -8.83 3.60 21.25
C HIS A 36 -8.13 4.80 21.89
N LEU A 37 -6.84 4.96 21.53
CA LEU A 37 -6.05 6.10 21.96
C LEU A 37 -6.03 7.15 20.85
N TYR A 38 -6.45 8.35 21.24
CA TYR A 38 -6.60 9.48 20.33
C TYR A 38 -5.64 10.61 20.72
N HIS A 39 -5.02 11.21 19.71
CA HIS A 39 -4.13 12.36 19.86
C HIS A 39 -4.61 13.48 18.97
N GLN A 40 -4.56 14.72 19.46
CA GLN A 40 -4.81 15.86 18.60
C GLN A 40 -3.51 16.27 17.89
N TRP A 41 -3.58 16.44 16.58
CA TRP A 41 -2.49 16.95 15.76
C TRP A 41 -3.08 17.95 14.76
N GLY A 42 -3.15 19.21 15.20
CA GLY A 42 -3.64 20.32 14.40
C GLY A 42 -5.14 20.19 14.23
N GLY A 43 -5.60 20.15 12.99
CA GLY A 43 -7.00 19.88 12.64
C GLY A 43 -7.39 18.39 12.67
N TRP A 44 -6.45 17.49 12.95
CA TRP A 44 -6.67 16.05 12.93
C TRP A 44 -6.78 15.44 14.33
N TYR A 45 -7.62 14.44 14.45
CA TYR A 45 -7.57 13.45 15.53
C TYR A 45 -6.92 12.19 15.00
N VAL A 46 -5.81 11.81 15.61
CA VAL A 46 -5.01 10.64 15.25
C VAL A 46 -5.36 9.50 16.18
N MET A 47 -5.90 8.41 15.62
CA MET A 47 -6.24 7.19 16.35
C MET A 47 -5.14 6.15 16.15
N GLU A 48 -4.60 5.60 17.25
CA GLU A 48 -3.65 4.49 17.21
C GLU A 48 -4.37 3.14 17.02
N ARG A 49 -4.03 2.40 15.95
CA ARG A 49 -4.55 1.04 15.71
C ARG A 49 -3.74 -0.04 16.42
N PHE A 50 -2.45 0.20 16.62
CA PHE A 50 -1.51 -0.77 17.21
C PHE A 50 -0.69 -0.13 18.34
N PRO A 51 -1.35 0.35 19.42
CA PRO A 51 -0.68 1.09 20.48
C PRO A 51 0.46 0.31 21.14
N HIS A 52 0.41 -1.01 21.14
CA HIS A 52 1.46 -1.86 21.72
C HIS A 52 2.70 -2.04 20.82
N LEU A 53 2.60 -1.73 19.52
CA LEU A 53 3.68 -1.91 18.55
C LEU A 53 4.24 -0.57 18.08
N LEU A 54 3.37 0.41 17.83
CA LEU A 54 3.77 1.71 17.35
C LEU A 54 2.89 2.81 17.93
N ARG A 55 3.51 3.62 18.80
CA ARG A 55 2.89 4.80 19.39
C ARG A 55 2.98 5.99 18.46
N TRP A 56 1.97 6.85 18.52
CA TRP A 56 1.96 8.11 17.82
C TRP A 56 3.04 9.04 18.40
N THR A 57 3.93 9.48 17.51
CA THR A 57 4.87 10.56 17.77
C THR A 57 4.70 11.61 16.69
N PRO A 58 4.34 12.86 17.03
CA PRO A 58 4.15 13.89 16.03
C PRO A 58 5.48 14.16 15.30
N PRO A 59 5.47 14.30 13.96
CA PRO A 59 6.68 14.60 13.20
C PRO A 59 7.23 15.97 13.60
N GLN A 60 8.54 16.03 13.91
CA GLN A 60 9.19 17.17 14.55
C GLN A 60 9.23 18.46 13.72
N SER A 61 9.00 18.41 12.40
CA SER A 61 9.42 19.47 11.47
C SER A 61 8.32 20.18 10.67
N SER A 62 7.03 19.93 10.92
CA SER A 62 5.97 20.63 10.17
C SER A 62 5.21 21.61 11.07
N SER A 63 5.49 22.91 10.93
CA SER A 63 4.57 23.98 11.37
C SER A 63 3.15 23.74 10.85
N ASP A 64 3.03 23.09 9.70
CA ASP A 64 1.78 22.97 8.95
C ASP A 64 1.03 21.64 9.17
N GLN A 65 1.60 20.71 9.97
CA GLN A 65 0.94 19.48 10.42
C GLN A 65 0.23 18.70 9.28
N ILE A 66 1.00 18.39 8.23
CA ILE A 66 0.47 17.95 6.93
C ILE A 66 0.51 16.43 6.79
N LEU A 67 -0.60 15.86 6.31
CA LEU A 67 -0.66 14.49 5.80
C LEU A 67 -0.09 14.41 4.38
N ARG A 68 0.95 13.60 4.20
CA ARG A 68 1.62 13.38 2.91
C ARG A 68 1.22 12.04 2.29
N GLY A 69 1.40 11.96 0.98
CA GLY A 69 1.44 10.67 0.28
C GLY A 69 2.76 9.95 0.55
N ALA A 70 2.82 8.66 0.24
CA ALA A 70 4.06 7.90 0.28
C ALA A 70 5.10 8.49 -0.70
N GLY A 71 6.38 8.53 -0.29
CA GLY A 71 7.50 8.98 -1.13
C GLY A 71 7.71 10.50 -1.23
N ASP A 72 7.12 11.31 -0.34
CA ASP A 72 7.39 12.75 -0.25
C ASP A 72 8.36 13.05 0.90
N ASP A 73 9.60 13.46 0.60
CA ASP A 73 10.66 13.74 1.58
C ASP A 73 10.45 15.02 2.40
N LYS A 74 9.29 15.66 2.27
CA LYS A 74 8.94 16.88 3.00
C LYS A 74 8.50 16.60 4.44
N PRO A 75 8.57 17.63 5.32
CA PRO A 75 7.99 17.58 6.65
C PRO A 75 6.50 17.18 6.64
N GLY A 76 6.12 16.34 7.60
CA GLY A 76 4.76 15.87 7.81
C GLY A 76 4.69 14.38 8.13
N TYR A 77 3.48 13.85 8.19
CA TYR A 77 3.26 12.42 8.35
C TYR A 77 3.13 11.75 6.97
N GLN A 78 4.06 10.85 6.65
CA GLN A 78 4.03 10.08 5.41
C GLN A 78 3.17 8.84 5.58
N ARG A 79 1.97 8.85 4.97
CA ARG A 79 1.10 7.68 4.96
C ARG A 79 1.71 6.54 4.15
N TRP A 80 1.44 5.31 4.59
CA TRP A 80 1.86 4.08 3.93
C TRP A 80 3.37 3.98 3.70
N HIS A 81 4.17 4.60 4.58
CA HIS A 81 5.63 4.49 4.59
C HIS A 81 6.14 3.64 5.77
N LYS A 82 5.71 3.95 7.00
CA LYS A 82 6.04 3.18 8.20
C LYS A 82 4.76 2.67 8.86
N GLY A 83 4.72 1.40 9.19
CA GLY A 83 3.52 0.77 9.74
C GLY A 83 3.78 -0.58 10.35
N VAL A 84 2.74 -1.41 10.41
CA VAL A 84 2.79 -2.72 11.08
C VAL A 84 2.55 -3.83 10.07
N VAL A 85 3.48 -4.78 10.02
CA VAL A 85 3.32 -6.04 9.28
C VAL A 85 2.74 -7.09 10.21
N LEU A 86 1.65 -7.72 9.79
CA LEU A 86 1.00 -8.84 10.46
C LEU A 86 1.09 -10.07 9.56
N CYS A 87 1.84 -11.09 9.99
CA CYS A 87 1.96 -12.33 9.24
C CYS A 87 1.07 -13.42 9.83
N SER A 88 0.09 -13.90 9.06
CA SER A 88 -0.76 -15.02 9.49
C SER A 88 -0.04 -16.37 9.46
N HIS A 89 1.08 -16.48 8.75
CA HIS A 89 1.82 -17.73 8.60
C HIS A 89 2.78 -18.01 9.78
N CYS A 90 3.60 -17.03 10.16
CA CYS A 90 4.58 -17.18 11.24
C CYS A 90 4.20 -16.43 12.53
N HIS A 91 3.06 -15.73 12.53
CA HIS A 91 2.55 -14.93 13.66
C HIS A 91 3.47 -13.79 14.12
N ASP A 92 4.47 -13.46 13.32
CA ASP A 92 5.32 -12.30 13.55
C ASP A 92 4.56 -11.01 13.24
N ASN A 93 4.49 -10.15 14.26
CA ASN A 93 3.87 -8.83 14.20
C ASN A 93 4.92 -7.78 14.54
N ARG A 94 5.27 -6.93 13.57
CA ARG A 94 6.37 -5.97 13.77
C ARG A 94 6.14 -4.64 13.08
N VAL A 95 6.84 -3.63 13.57
CA VAL A 95 6.99 -2.35 12.88
C VAL A 95 7.90 -2.54 11.67
N HIS A 96 7.50 -1.98 10.53
CA HIS A 96 8.22 -2.08 9.27
C HIS A 96 8.19 -0.75 8.51
N VAL A 97 9.26 -0.45 7.80
CA VAL A 97 9.33 0.67 6.84
C VAL A 97 9.28 0.07 5.44
N LEU A 98 8.26 0.43 4.67
CA LEU A 98 8.02 -0.11 3.35
C LEU A 98 9.08 0.35 2.35
N SER A 99 9.64 -0.60 1.63
CA SER A 99 10.45 -0.40 0.43
C SER A 99 9.71 -0.94 -0.78
N TRP A 100 9.11 -0.05 -1.58
CA TRP A 100 8.52 -0.43 -2.86
C TRP A 100 9.55 -0.25 -3.97
N PRO A 101 9.67 -1.21 -4.91
CA PRO A 101 8.82 -2.40 -5.11
C PRO A 101 9.24 -3.69 -4.39
N GLU A 102 10.31 -3.66 -3.59
CA GLU A 102 10.96 -4.86 -3.03
C GLU A 102 10.03 -5.65 -2.09
N ASP A 103 9.22 -4.96 -1.29
CA ASP A 103 8.31 -5.58 -0.32
C ASP A 103 7.03 -6.12 -0.95
N ALA A 104 6.79 -5.88 -2.24
CA ALA A 104 5.56 -6.30 -2.90
C ALA A 104 5.40 -7.82 -2.92
N TRP A 105 4.31 -8.35 -2.35
CA TRP A 105 3.94 -9.75 -2.54
C TRP A 105 3.54 -10.03 -3.99
N TRP A 106 2.66 -9.17 -4.52
CA TRP A 106 2.19 -9.26 -5.90
C TRP A 106 3.17 -8.55 -6.81
N ARG A 107 4.18 -9.28 -7.29
CA ARG A 107 5.18 -8.77 -8.23
C ARG A 107 5.48 -9.77 -9.35
N TRP A 108 5.75 -9.24 -10.53
CA TRP A 108 6.04 -10.00 -11.74
C TRP A 108 7.18 -9.35 -12.51
N GLU A 109 8.26 -10.08 -12.68
CA GLU A 109 9.31 -9.68 -13.61
C GLU A 109 8.90 -10.12 -15.03
N VAL A 110 8.91 -9.18 -15.98
CA VAL A 110 8.62 -9.43 -17.40
C VAL A 110 9.64 -8.67 -18.24
N ARG A 111 10.46 -9.41 -18.99
CA ARG A 111 11.54 -8.85 -19.84
C ARG A 111 12.45 -7.87 -19.10
N GLY A 112 12.91 -8.25 -17.91
CA GLY A 112 13.83 -7.44 -17.08
C GLY A 112 13.19 -6.20 -16.45
N ARG A 113 11.85 -6.10 -16.42
CA ARG A 113 11.11 -5.02 -15.76
C ARG A 113 10.16 -5.59 -14.73
N LEU A 114 10.03 -4.90 -13.60
CA LEU A 114 9.17 -5.31 -12.50
C LEU A 114 7.81 -4.60 -12.58
N LEU A 115 6.74 -5.39 -12.64
CA LEU A 115 5.37 -4.95 -12.39
C LEU A 115 4.99 -5.38 -10.98
N TYR A 116 4.34 -4.51 -10.20
CA TYR A 116 3.89 -4.86 -8.86
C TYR A 116 2.51 -4.26 -8.58
N ALA A 117 1.83 -4.80 -7.56
CA ALA A 117 0.55 -4.34 -7.07
C ALA A 117 0.58 -4.26 -5.55
N ARG A 118 -0.20 -3.34 -4.98
CA ARG A 118 -0.21 -3.13 -3.53
C ARG A 118 -0.93 -4.23 -2.76
N ASN A 119 -1.96 -4.82 -3.36
CA ASN A 119 -2.69 -5.96 -2.81
C ASN A 119 -3.39 -6.72 -3.93
N ARG A 120 -4.04 -7.84 -3.59
CA ARG A 120 -4.72 -8.70 -4.56
C ARG A 120 -5.80 -7.98 -5.37
N GLN A 121 -6.54 -7.06 -4.75
CA GLN A 121 -7.58 -6.30 -5.45
C GLN A 121 -6.98 -5.31 -6.45
N ASP A 122 -5.86 -4.68 -6.12
CA ASP A 122 -5.08 -3.85 -7.02
C ASP A 122 -4.53 -4.68 -8.19
N ALA A 123 -4.00 -5.87 -7.90
CA ALA A 123 -3.50 -6.81 -8.90
C ALA A 123 -4.59 -7.23 -9.90
N LEU A 124 -5.80 -7.56 -9.42
CA LEU A 124 -6.93 -7.88 -10.28
C LEU A 124 -7.36 -6.70 -11.16
N ARG A 125 -7.33 -5.46 -10.62
CA ARG A 125 -7.60 -4.24 -11.40
C ARG A 125 -6.54 -4.02 -12.48
N ILE A 126 -5.27 -4.24 -12.17
CA ILE A 126 -4.18 -4.18 -13.14
C ILE A 126 -4.37 -5.25 -14.23
N LEU A 127 -4.67 -6.50 -13.85
CA LEU A 127 -4.92 -7.59 -14.81
C LEU A 127 -6.06 -7.26 -15.78
N ALA A 128 -7.19 -6.79 -15.25
CA ALA A 128 -8.33 -6.37 -16.07
C ALA A 128 -7.94 -5.24 -17.03
N PHE A 129 -7.11 -4.30 -16.59
CA PHE A 129 -6.66 -3.17 -17.39
C PHE A 129 -5.64 -3.55 -18.47
N VAL A 130 -4.69 -4.43 -18.16
CA VAL A 130 -3.68 -4.91 -19.13
C VAL A 130 -4.37 -5.62 -20.29
N ARG A 131 -5.42 -6.42 -20.02
CA ARG A 131 -6.22 -7.14 -21.02
C ARG A 131 -6.98 -6.22 -21.99
N GLN A 132 -7.27 -4.98 -21.62
CA GLN A 132 -8.01 -4.07 -22.48
C GLN A 132 -7.18 -3.72 -23.73
N LYS A 133 -7.74 -3.99 -24.91
CA LYS A 133 -7.16 -3.58 -26.19
C LYS A 133 -7.31 -2.07 -26.42
N LEU A 134 -8.45 -1.51 -26.02
CA LEU A 134 -8.77 -0.09 -26.11
C LEU A 134 -8.84 0.52 -24.70
N ARG A 135 -8.08 1.58 -24.46
CA ARG A 135 -7.98 2.23 -23.15
C ARG A 135 -8.53 3.66 -23.19
N PRO A 136 -9.17 4.14 -22.11
CA PRO A 136 -9.65 5.52 -22.05
C PRO A 136 -8.51 6.52 -22.21
N LYS A 137 -8.69 7.62 -22.96
CA LYS A 137 -7.65 8.64 -23.21
C LYS A 137 -7.00 9.25 -21.95
N ARG A 138 -7.60 9.10 -20.77
CA ARG A 138 -7.13 9.68 -19.48
C ARG A 138 -6.90 8.65 -18.38
N TRP A 139 -6.65 7.39 -18.74
CA TRP A 139 -6.42 6.30 -17.77
C TRP A 139 -5.26 6.59 -16.80
N PHE A 140 -4.24 7.35 -17.21
CA PHE A 140 -3.11 7.74 -16.38
C PHE A 140 -3.47 8.61 -15.17
N ARG A 141 -4.68 9.20 -15.14
CA ARG A 141 -5.22 9.94 -13.99
C ARG A 141 -5.97 9.07 -12.99
N SER A 142 -6.12 7.78 -13.28
CA SER A 142 -6.75 6.81 -12.39
C SER A 142 -5.74 6.21 -11.41
N SER A 143 -6.22 5.38 -10.48
CA SER A 143 -5.36 4.60 -9.58
C SER A 143 -4.40 3.65 -10.31
N LEU A 144 -4.58 3.43 -11.62
CA LEU A 144 -3.72 2.60 -12.47
C LEU A 144 -2.64 3.39 -13.22
N GLY A 145 -2.56 4.72 -13.02
CA GLY A 145 -1.57 5.57 -13.69
C GLY A 145 -0.12 5.22 -13.38
N HIS A 146 0.13 4.47 -12.30
CA HIS A 146 1.45 3.97 -11.94
C HIS A 146 1.90 2.76 -12.78
N VAL A 147 1.00 2.11 -13.54
CA VAL A 147 1.35 0.94 -14.37
C VAL A 147 2.18 1.38 -15.58
N PRO A 148 3.44 0.94 -15.72
CA PRO A 148 4.30 1.38 -16.82
C PRO A 148 3.77 0.97 -18.20
N THR A 149 3.86 1.88 -19.18
CA THR A 149 3.32 1.69 -20.54
C THR A 149 3.91 0.48 -21.27
N HIS A 150 5.15 0.08 -20.96
CA HIS A 150 5.78 -1.13 -21.52
C HIS A 150 4.92 -2.39 -21.34
N PHE A 151 4.32 -2.58 -20.16
CA PHE A 151 3.47 -3.75 -19.87
C PHE A 151 2.11 -3.69 -20.59
N LEU A 152 1.78 -2.56 -21.20
CA LEU A 152 0.51 -2.33 -21.89
C LEU A 152 0.59 -2.52 -23.41
N THR A 153 1.81 -2.65 -23.94
CA THR A 153 2.10 -2.88 -25.36
C THR A 153 1.58 -4.25 -25.81
N GLU A 154 1.21 -4.37 -27.08
CA GLU A 154 0.67 -5.62 -27.63
C GLU A 154 1.66 -6.78 -27.52
N GLN A 155 2.94 -6.53 -27.80
CA GLN A 155 3.99 -7.54 -27.79
C GLN A 155 4.24 -8.19 -26.41
N VAL A 156 3.93 -7.47 -25.32
CA VAL A 156 4.22 -7.89 -23.94
C VAL A 156 2.94 -8.27 -23.18
N ARG A 157 1.77 -7.85 -23.67
CA ARG A 157 0.47 -8.03 -23.01
C ARG A 157 0.19 -9.49 -22.66
N ASP A 158 0.31 -10.39 -23.61
CA ASP A 158 -0.08 -11.79 -23.41
C ASP A 158 0.82 -12.48 -22.36
N GLU A 159 2.11 -12.14 -22.35
CA GLU A 159 3.05 -12.60 -21.35
C GLU A 159 2.70 -12.07 -19.95
N VAL A 160 2.41 -10.77 -19.82
CA VAL A 160 1.99 -10.15 -18.55
C VAL A 160 0.70 -10.79 -18.04
N VAL A 161 -0.30 -10.92 -18.90
CA VAL A 161 -1.61 -11.50 -18.57
C VAL A 161 -1.44 -12.95 -18.11
N SER A 162 -0.66 -13.75 -18.82
CA SER A 162 -0.39 -15.15 -18.47
C SER A 162 0.29 -15.27 -17.10
N ARG A 163 1.35 -14.50 -16.84
CA ARG A 163 2.06 -14.51 -15.55
C ARG A 163 1.17 -14.08 -14.39
N MET A 164 0.41 -12.99 -14.56
CA MET A 164 -0.52 -12.49 -13.54
C MET A 164 -1.65 -13.47 -13.28
N GLN A 165 -2.24 -14.07 -14.32
CA GLN A 165 -3.28 -15.09 -14.15
C GLN A 165 -2.75 -16.29 -13.37
N ARG A 166 -1.54 -16.76 -13.71
CA ARG A 166 -0.94 -17.90 -13.02
C ARG A 166 -0.77 -17.65 -11.53
N SER A 167 -0.44 -16.43 -11.08
CA SER A 167 -0.33 -16.13 -9.65
C SER A 167 -1.65 -15.79 -8.96
N LEU A 168 -2.59 -15.16 -9.69
CA LEU A 168 -3.84 -14.63 -9.10
C LEU A 168 -5.00 -15.64 -9.12
N LEU A 169 -4.98 -16.54 -10.12
CA LEU A 169 -6.06 -17.47 -10.46
C LEU A 169 -5.59 -18.93 -10.51
N GLY A 170 -4.28 -19.20 -10.56
CA GLY A 170 -3.69 -20.54 -10.55
C GLY A 170 -2.81 -20.73 -9.31
N SER A 171 -2.67 -21.92 -8.74
CA SER A 171 -3.23 -23.23 -9.10
C SER A 171 -3.87 -23.80 -7.84
#